data_AF-A0A1A8C511-F1
#
_entry.id   AF-A0A1A8C511-F1
#
_cell.length_a   1.000
_cell.length_b   1.000
_cell.length_c   1.000
_cell.angle_alpha   90.00
_cell.angle_beta   90.00
_cell.angle_gamma   90.00
#
_symmetry.space_group_name_H-M   'P 1'
#
loop_
_entity.id
_entity.type
_entity.pdbx_description
1 polymer ?
#
loop_
_entity_poly.entity_id
_entity_poly.type
_entity_poly.pdbx_seq_one_letter_code
_entity_poly.pdbx_strand_id
1 'polypeptide(L)'
;MLLTTTRLSKVLQLTLAVIKPDAVAHPLMSEALHQIILENKFVIVRNKELAWRRQDSEKFYAEHSERFFYQRLVEFMSSGPMRAYILAKEDGIRHWRDLMGPTKVFRARYTSPTSLRAQFGLTDTRNTTHG
;
A
#
# COMPACT_ATOMS: atom_id res chain seq x y z
N MET A 1 -21.72 28.52 31.54
CA MET A 1 -20.28 28.74 31.26
C MET A 1 -19.89 27.79 30.14
N LEU A 2 -19.88 28.28 28.90
CA LEU A 2 -19.85 27.49 27.68
C LEU A 2 -18.46 26.89 27.43
N LEU A 3 -18.44 25.58 27.17
CA LEU A 3 -17.32 24.79 26.70
C LEU A 3 -16.80 25.34 25.37
N THR A 4 -15.57 25.85 25.35
CA THR A 4 -14.80 26.10 24.13
C THR A 4 -13.59 25.19 24.13
N THR A 5 -13.83 23.89 23.90
CA THR A 5 -12.76 22.99 23.48
C THR A 5 -12.39 23.35 22.05
N THR A 6 -11.28 24.07 21.93
CA THR A 6 -10.57 24.35 20.69
C THR A 6 -10.41 23.04 19.92
N ARG A 7 -11.16 22.86 18.83
CA ARG A 7 -10.98 21.73 17.92
C ARG A 7 -9.67 21.99 17.18
N LEU A 8 -8.53 21.60 17.79
CA LEU A 8 -7.26 21.53 17.07
C LEU A 8 -7.52 20.66 15.84
N SER A 9 -7.43 21.25 14.65
CA SER A 9 -7.46 20.48 13.42
C SER A 9 -6.30 19.50 13.49
N LYS A 10 -6.61 18.21 13.66
CA LYS A 10 -5.60 17.15 13.72
C LYS A 10 -4.81 17.16 12.41
N VAL A 11 -3.49 17.30 12.51
CA VAL A 11 -2.60 17.41 11.36
C VAL A 11 -2.67 16.12 10.55
N LEU A 12 -2.94 16.23 9.25
CA LEU A 12 -2.97 15.06 8.37
C LEU A 12 -1.53 14.59 8.10
N GLN A 13 -1.31 13.28 8.20
CA GLN A 13 -0.09 12.64 7.75
C GLN A 13 -0.24 12.23 6.29
N LEU A 14 0.83 12.39 5.52
CA LEU A 14 0.94 11.83 4.17
C LEU A 14 1.61 10.46 4.23
N THR A 15 1.12 9.51 3.44
CA THR A 15 1.77 8.22 3.23
C THR A 15 1.75 7.83 1.75
N LEU A 16 2.80 7.12 1.34
CA LEU A 16 2.87 6.49 0.02
C LEU A 16 2.17 5.14 0.09
N ALA A 17 1.16 4.94 -0.75
CA ALA A 17 0.55 3.64 -0.95
C ALA A 17 0.79 3.17 -2.38
N VAL A 18 1.29 1.95 -2.54
CA VAL A 18 1.51 1.32 -3.85
C VAL A 18 0.69 0.05 -3.94
N ILE A 19 -0.15 -0.03 -4.97
CA ILE A 19 -0.86 -1.24 -5.39
C ILE A 19 -0.02 -1.90 -6.48
N LYS A 20 0.43 -3.12 -6.21
CA LYS A 20 1.47 -3.83 -6.95
C LYS A 20 0.92 -4.52 -8.23
N PRO A 21 1.80 -4.97 -9.14
CA PRO A 21 1.39 -5.52 -10.42
C PRO A 21 0.46 -6.75 -10.35
N ASP A 22 0.58 -7.57 -9.32
CA ASP A 22 -0.32 -8.72 -9.08
C ASP A 22 -1.78 -8.28 -8.94
N ALA A 23 -2.03 -7.13 -8.32
CA ALA A 23 -3.37 -6.61 -8.13
C ALA A 23 -3.87 -5.77 -9.32
N VAL A 24 -2.99 -4.97 -9.92
CA VAL A 24 -3.34 -4.11 -11.06
C VAL A 24 -3.64 -4.93 -12.32
N ALA A 25 -3.01 -6.10 -12.47
CA ALA A 25 -3.32 -7.03 -13.57
C ALA A 25 -4.78 -7.56 -13.54
N HIS A 26 -5.49 -7.39 -12.43
CA HIS A 26 -6.88 -7.81 -12.26
C HIS A 26 -7.78 -6.57 -12.06
N PRO A 27 -8.51 -6.10 -13.10
CA PRO A 27 -9.25 -4.84 -13.04
C PRO A 27 -10.25 -4.74 -11.87
N LEU A 28 -11.00 -5.80 -11.59
CA LEU A 28 -11.95 -5.86 -10.47
C LEU A 28 -11.25 -5.75 -9.12
N MET A 29 -10.07 -6.34 -8.98
CA MET A 29 -9.27 -6.28 -7.76
C MET A 29 -8.65 -4.90 -7.56
N SER A 30 -8.14 -4.29 -8.64
CA SER A 30 -7.65 -2.91 -8.61
C SER A 30 -8.75 -1.92 -8.21
N GLU A 31 -9.97 -2.10 -8.73
CA GLU A 31 -11.11 -1.27 -8.37
C GLU A 31 -11.54 -1.49 -6.92
N ALA A 32 -11.62 -2.74 -6.47
CA ALA A 32 -11.94 -3.06 -5.08
C ALA A 32 -10.94 -2.42 -4.10
N LEU A 33 -9.63 -2.48 -4.39
CA LEU A 33 -8.61 -1.84 -3.57
C LEU A 33 -8.75 -0.32 -3.53
N HIS A 34 -9.13 0.31 -4.66
CA HIS A 34 -9.41 1.73 -4.72
C HIS A 34 -10.61 2.10 -3.83
N GLN A 35 -11.70 1.34 -3.91
CA GLN A 35 -12.88 1.56 -3.10
C GLN A 35 -12.59 1.35 -1.60
N ILE A 36 -11.84 0.32 -1.22
CA ILE A 36 -11.45 0.09 0.17
C ILE A 36 -10.64 1.27 0.73
N ILE A 37 -9.77 1.90 -0.05
CA ILE A 37 -9.05 3.12 0.37
C ILE A 37 -10.02 4.25 0.70
N LEU A 38 -11.02 4.49 -0.15
CA LEU A 38 -12.05 5.52 0.05
C LEU A 38 -12.95 5.22 1.26
N GLU A 39 -13.39 3.97 1.41
CA GLU A 39 -14.20 3.51 2.53
C GLU A 39 -13.48 3.68 3.87
N ASN A 40 -12.16 3.48 3.89
CA ASN A 40 -11.29 3.71 5.05
C ASN A 40 -10.96 5.19 5.30
N LYS A 41 -11.64 6.11 4.60
CA LYS A 41 -11.58 7.57 4.82
C LYS A 41 -10.19 8.17 4.64
N PHE A 42 -9.39 7.61 3.74
CA PHE A 42 -8.21 8.30 3.24
C PHE A 42 -8.62 9.36 2.23
N VAL A 43 -8.00 10.54 2.32
CA VAL A 43 -8.02 11.53 1.24
C VAL A 43 -6.97 11.13 0.23
N ILE A 44 -7.39 10.91 -1.03
CA ILE A 44 -6.45 10.68 -2.13
C ILE A 44 -5.98 12.04 -2.62
N VAL A 45 -4.78 12.46 -2.19
CA VAL A 45 -4.17 13.74 -2.61
C VAL A 45 -3.75 13.68 -4.07
N ARG A 46 -3.18 12.54 -4.47
CA ARG A 46 -2.77 12.26 -5.85
C ARG A 46 -2.74 10.76 -6.07
N ASN A 47 -3.02 10.34 -7.30
CA ASN A 47 -2.70 9.01 -7.77
C ASN A 47 -1.96 9.07 -9.11
N LYS A 48 -1.23 8.01 -9.43
CA LYS A 48 -0.52 7.85 -10.70
C LYS A 48 -0.37 6.38 -11.03
N GLU A 49 -0.67 6.01 -12.27
CA GLU A 49 -0.27 4.72 -12.83
C GLU A 49 1.22 4.77 -13.22
N LEU A 50 1.95 3.72 -12.88
CA LEU A 50 3.38 3.61 -13.10
C LEU A 50 3.67 2.29 -13.83
N ALA A 51 4.51 2.35 -14.85
CA ALA A 51 5.13 1.19 -15.46
C ALA A 51 6.64 1.36 -15.33
N TRP A 52 7.21 0.73 -14.31
CA TRP A 52 8.64 0.85 -14.00
C TRP A 52 9.47 -0.10 -14.81
N ARG A 53 10.59 0.40 -15.33
CA ARG A 53 11.67 -0.47 -15.79
C ARG A 53 12.41 -1.02 -14.59
N ARG A 54 13.17 -2.08 -14.80
CA ARG A 54 13.99 -2.71 -13.76
C ARG A 54 14.84 -1.70 -12.97
N GLN A 55 15.49 -0.76 -13.66
CA GLN A 55 16.33 0.28 -13.06
C GLN A 55 15.56 1.19 -12.10
N ASP A 56 14.28 1.48 -12.39
CA ASP A 56 13.44 2.30 -11.52
C ASP A 56 13.11 1.54 -10.23
N SER A 57 12.79 0.24 -10.35
CA SER A 57 12.58 -0.65 -9.20
C SER A 57 13.85 -0.83 -8.34
N GLU A 58 15.02 -0.98 -8.97
CA GLU A 58 16.30 -1.09 -8.27
C GLU A 58 16.61 0.17 -7.44
N LYS A 59 16.39 1.36 -8.02
CA LYS A 59 16.54 2.62 -7.29
C LYS A 59 15.58 2.73 -6.12
N PHE A 60 14.32 2.37 -6.32
CA PHE A 60 13.29 2.46 -5.28
C PHE A 60 13.56 1.49 -4.12
N TYR A 61 14.07 0.29 -4.40
CA TYR A 61 14.34 -0.74 -3.38
C TYR A 61 15.83 -0.86 -3.00
N ALA A 62 16.65 0.16 -3.25
CA ALA A 62 18.10 0.10 -3.02
C ALA A 62 18.49 -0.30 -1.59
N GLU A 63 17.70 0.10 -0.58
CA GLU A 63 17.85 -0.28 0.83
C GLU A 63 17.74 -1.80 1.08
N HIS A 64 17.27 -2.57 0.10
CA HIS A 64 17.11 -4.01 0.18
C HIS A 64 18.11 -4.75 -0.71
N SER A 65 19.08 -4.09 -1.33
CA SER A 65 20.02 -4.68 -2.30
C SER A 65 20.77 -5.92 -1.80
N GLU A 66 21.09 -5.98 -0.50
CA GLU A 66 21.78 -7.12 0.12
C GLU A 66 20.84 -8.25 0.59
N ARG A 67 19.52 -8.08 0.45
CA ARG A 67 18.54 -9.08 0.89
C ARG A 67 18.39 -10.19 -0.15
N PHE A 68 18.31 -11.43 0.30
CA PHE A 68 18.15 -12.61 -0.57
C PHE A 68 16.94 -12.53 -1.53
N PHE A 69 15.90 -11.76 -1.19
CA PHE A 69 14.69 -11.61 -2.00
C PHE A 69 14.74 -10.42 -2.97
N TYR A 70 15.81 -9.62 -2.96
CA TYR A 70 15.90 -8.35 -3.70
C TYR A 70 15.65 -8.52 -5.20
N GLN A 71 16.34 -9.47 -5.83
CA GLN A 71 16.22 -9.72 -7.27
C GLN A 71 14.79 -10.04 -7.68
N ARG A 72 14.13 -10.93 -6.92
CA ARG A 72 12.73 -11.31 -7.13
C ARG A 72 11.78 -10.12 -6.93
N LEU A 73 12.06 -9.25 -5.95
CA LEU A 73 11.26 -8.05 -5.69
C LEU A 73 11.37 -7.05 -6.85
N VAL A 74 12.59 -6.77 -7.31
CA VAL A 74 12.86 -5.87 -8.43
C VAL A 74 12.18 -6.37 -9.69
N GLU A 75 12.39 -7.64 -10.05
CA GLU A 75 11.80 -8.25 -11.23
C GLU A 75 10.27 -8.16 -11.21
N PHE A 76 9.66 -8.52 -10.08
CA PHE A 76 8.22 -8.44 -9.90
C PHE A 76 7.70 -7.02 -10.03
N MET A 77 8.33 -6.05 -9.37
CA MET A 77 7.85 -4.67 -9.42
C MET A 77 8.04 -4.04 -10.81
N SER A 78 8.94 -4.58 -11.64
CA SER A 78 9.08 -4.20 -13.05
C SER A 78 8.26 -5.06 -14.03
N SER A 79 7.46 -6.03 -13.56
CA SER A 79 6.79 -6.99 -14.45
C SER A 79 5.49 -6.48 -15.08
N GLY A 80 5.03 -5.28 -14.72
CA GLY A 80 3.75 -4.75 -15.19
C GLY A 80 3.39 -3.42 -14.55
N PRO A 81 2.20 -2.87 -14.87
CA PRO A 81 1.73 -1.63 -14.31
C PRO A 81 1.45 -1.76 -12.81
N MET A 82 1.64 -0.67 -12.08
CA MET A 82 1.29 -0.51 -10.66
C MET A 82 0.57 0.83 -10.47
N ARG A 83 -0.12 1.00 -9.34
CA ARG A 83 -0.79 2.26 -9.02
C ARG A 83 -0.25 2.82 -7.71
N ALA A 84 0.30 4.03 -7.77
CA ALA A 84 0.80 4.75 -6.60
C ALA A 84 -0.19 5.83 -6.18
N TYR A 85 -0.28 6.05 -4.88
CA TYR A 85 -1.12 7.05 -4.25
C TYR A 85 -0.33 7.84 -3.21
N ILE A 86 -0.60 9.14 -3.14
CA ILE A 86 -0.33 9.95 -1.96
C ILE A 86 -1.64 10.01 -1.18
N LEU A 87 -1.68 9.34 -0.03
CA LEU A 87 -2.83 9.31 0.85
C LEU A 87 -2.64 10.25 2.02
N ALA A 88 -3.70 10.94 2.43
CA ALA A 88 -3.71 11.80 3.60
C ALA A 88 -4.81 11.36 4.58
N LYS A 89 -4.45 11.24 5.87
CA LYS A 89 -5.38 10.97 6.97
C LYS A 89 -4.73 11.35 8.30
N GLU A 90 -5.52 11.64 9.32
CA GLU A 90 -5.00 11.60 10.69
C GLU A 90 -4.43 10.20 10.97
N ASP A 91 -3.22 10.12 11.54
CA ASP A 91 -2.47 8.87 11.73
C ASP A 91 -2.36 8.00 10.45
N GLY A 92 -2.30 8.66 9.27
CA GLY A 92 -2.41 7.99 7.98
C GLY A 92 -1.37 6.89 7.75
N ILE A 93 -0.15 7.05 8.25
CA ILE A 93 0.90 6.02 8.13
C ILE A 93 0.50 4.76 8.89
N ARG A 94 0.08 4.91 10.16
CA ARG A 94 -0.36 3.79 10.99
C ARG A 94 -1.58 3.10 10.38
N HIS A 95 -2.60 3.89 10.02
CA HIS A 95 -3.81 3.35 9.40
C HIS A 95 -3.53 2.57 8.11
N TRP A 96 -2.60 3.05 7.26
CA TRP A 96 -2.27 2.34 6.02
C TRP A 96 -1.57 1.02 6.32
N ARG A 97 -0.63 1.00 7.26
CA ARG A 97 0.06 -0.23 7.69
C ARG A 97 -0.89 -1.25 8.28
N ASP A 98 -1.84 -0.81 9.12
CA ASP A 98 -2.85 -1.68 9.71
C ASP A 98 -3.79 -2.25 8.64
N LEU A 99 -4.24 -1.41 7.70
CA LEU A 99 -5.12 -1.83 6.60
C LEU A 99 -4.43 -2.85 5.68
N MET A 100 -3.14 -2.65 5.37
CA MET A 100 -2.36 -3.61 4.59
C MET A 100 -2.20 -4.95 5.33
N GLY A 101 -1.98 -4.91 6.64
CA GLY A 101 -1.70 -6.08 7.47
C GLY A 101 -0.25 -6.59 7.34
N PRO A 102 0.08 -7.72 8.00
CA PRO A 102 1.43 -8.29 8.00
C PRO A 102 1.99 -8.57 6.60
N THR A 103 3.29 -8.33 6.39
CA THR A 103 3.97 -8.53 5.08
C THR A 103 3.85 -9.96 4.55
N LYS A 104 3.95 -10.96 5.44
CA LYS A 104 3.82 -12.38 5.08
C LYS A 104 2.33 -12.73 4.99
N VAL A 105 1.90 -13.13 3.80
CA VAL A 105 0.48 -13.37 3.48
C VAL A 105 -0.13 -14.42 4.39
N PHE A 106 0.57 -15.53 4.67
CA PHE A 106 0.06 -16.56 5.57
C PHE A 106 -0.21 -16.01 6.98
N ARG A 107 0.68 -15.15 7.48
CA ARG A 107 0.54 -14.51 8.79
C ARG A 107 -0.63 -13.53 8.77
N ALA A 108 -0.76 -12.74 7.71
CA ALA A 108 -1.89 -11.83 7.54
C ALA A 108 -3.23 -12.58 7.57
N ARG A 109 -3.35 -13.70 6.84
CA ARG A 109 -4.55 -14.54 6.85
C ARG A 109 -4.91 -15.06 8.26
N TYR A 110 -3.90 -15.38 9.07
CA TYR A 110 -4.11 -15.88 10.43
C TYR A 110 -4.42 -14.78 11.44
N THR A 111 -3.66 -13.68 11.44
CA THR A 111 -3.74 -12.65 12.50
C THR A 111 -4.64 -11.47 12.14
N SER A 112 -4.90 -11.25 10.86
CA SER A 112 -5.59 -10.07 10.34
C SER A 112 -6.37 -10.41 9.07
N PRO A 113 -7.35 -11.34 9.14
CA PRO A 113 -8.01 -11.92 7.97
C PRO A 113 -8.74 -10.90 7.07
N THR A 114 -9.11 -9.75 7.62
CA THR A 114 -9.74 -8.63 6.90
C THR A 114 -8.74 -7.64 6.29
N SER A 115 -7.43 -7.83 6.50
CA SER A 115 -6.41 -6.96 5.90
C SER A 115 -6.26 -7.19 4.40
N LEU A 116 -5.73 -6.19 3.69
CA LEU A 116 -5.54 -6.29 2.24
C LEU A 116 -4.65 -7.47 1.87
N ARG A 117 -3.53 -7.67 2.58
CA ARG A 117 -2.61 -8.78 2.31
C ARG A 117 -3.24 -10.15 2.57
N ALA A 118 -4.16 -10.24 3.53
CA ALA A 118 -4.87 -11.49 3.79
C ALA A 118 -5.85 -11.84 2.67
N GLN A 119 -6.66 -10.86 2.25
CA GLN A 119 -7.72 -11.04 1.25
C GLN A 119 -7.17 -11.20 -0.16
N PHE A 120 -6.11 -10.47 -0.50
CA PHE A 120 -5.66 -10.26 -1.87
C PHE A 120 -4.24 -10.78 -2.15
N GLY A 121 -3.44 -10.99 -1.11
CA GLY A 121 -2.05 -11.41 -1.26
C GLY A 121 -1.92 -12.85 -1.75
N LEU A 122 -0.92 -13.08 -2.60
CA LEU A 122 -0.59 -14.39 -3.16
C LEU A 122 0.62 -15.03 -2.45
N THR A 123 1.70 -14.26 -2.27
CA THR A 123 2.98 -14.72 -1.69
C THR A 123 3.66 -13.58 -0.94
N ASP A 124 4.77 -13.85 -0.26
CA ASP A 124 5.52 -12.82 0.48
C ASP A 124 5.99 -11.65 -0.40
N THR A 125 6.38 -11.90 -1.65
CA THR A 125 6.76 -10.85 -2.61
C THR A 125 5.53 -10.24 -3.31
N ARG A 126 4.57 -11.09 -3.71
CA ARG A 126 3.29 -10.71 -4.33
C ARG A 126 2.21 -10.58 -3.28
N ASN A 127 2.37 -9.57 -2.43
CA ASN A 127 1.48 -9.28 -1.31
C ASN A 127 0.62 -8.04 -1.59
N THR A 128 0.34 -7.71 -2.86
CA THR A 128 -0.64 -6.70 -3.29
C THR A 128 -0.26 -5.24 -3.02
N THR A 129 0.36 -4.92 -1.88
CA THR A 129 0.48 -3.54 -1.36
C THR A 129 1.85 -3.22 -0.74
N HIS A 130 2.26 -1.95 -0.81
CA HIS A 130 3.44 -1.39 -0.16
C HIS A 130 3.15 0.01 0.42
N GLY A 131 3.85 0.38 1.50
CA GLY A 131 3.80 1.67 2.20
C GLY A 131 4.04 1.53 3.70
#